data_AF-A0A8T5IMG7-F1
#
_entry.id   AF-A0A8T5IMG7-F1
#
_cell.length_a   1.000
_cell.length_b   1.000
_cell.length_c   1.000
_cell.angle_alpha   90.00
_cell.angle_beta   90.00
_cell.angle_gamma   90.00
#
_symmetry.space_group_name_H-M   'P 1'
#
loop_
_entity.id
_entity.type
_entity.pdbx_description
1 polymer ?
#
loop_
_entity_poly.entity_id
_entity_poly.type
_entity_poly.pdbx_seq_one_letter_code
_entity_poly.pdbx_strand_id
1 'polypeptide(L)'
;MKKKKKELLLFIAIFIITILLLRFWVLIIQEKSIYILGYEIHHMFIGIFLVLLSGFSRFFSKNKVLNKIDLFTFAIGAGMIIDEVVFIIFTAGEHLDYLSFLSLGGAIGLALVLIIIFYIIFKGEQDGKI
;
A
#
# COMPACT_ATOMS: atom_id res chain seq x y z
N MET A 1 -7.07 20.44 12.34
CA MET A 1 -6.39 20.25 11.03
C MET A 1 -4.96 19.71 11.16
N LYS A 2 -4.01 20.40 11.84
CA LYS A 2 -2.59 19.97 11.91
C LYS A 2 -2.34 18.49 12.27
N LYS A 3 -3.14 17.90 13.16
CA LYS A 3 -3.02 16.47 13.55
C LYS A 3 -3.44 15.50 12.43
N LYS A 4 -4.63 15.69 11.84
CA LYS A 4 -5.14 14.86 10.74
C LYS A 4 -4.18 14.90 9.54
N LYS A 5 -3.64 16.08 9.24
CA LYS A 5 -2.62 16.28 8.21
C LYS A 5 -1.35 15.45 8.45
N LYS A 6 -0.86 15.40 9.70
CA LYS A 6 0.29 14.56 10.08
C LYS A 6 -0.03 13.07 9.95
N GLU A 7 -1.22 12.64 10.35
CA GLU A 7 -1.65 11.23 10.23
C GLU A 7 -1.80 10.81 8.76
N LEU A 8 -2.32 11.68 7.90
CA LEU A 8 -2.39 11.44 6.46
C LEU A 8 -0.99 11.35 5.82
N LEU A 9 -0.10 12.30 6.12
CA LEU A 9 1.29 12.27 5.65
C LEU A 9 2.01 10.99 6.09
N LEU A 10 1.77 10.57 7.33
CA LEU A 10 2.35 9.35 7.88
C LEU A 10 1.81 8.10 7.16
N PHE A 11 0.48 8.02 6.94
CA PHE A 11 -0.12 6.95 6.14
C PHE A 11 0.52 6.86 4.77
N ILE A 12 0.67 7.98 4.05
CA ILE A 12 1.24 8.02 2.70
C ILE A 12 2.70 7.60 2.70
N ALA A 13 3.49 8.11 3.65
CA ALA A 13 4.90 7.76 3.76
C ALA A 13 5.06 6.24 3.94
N ILE A 14 4.29 5.64 4.85
CA ILE A 14 4.32 4.20 5.09
C ILE A 14 3.85 3.43 3.84
N PHE A 15 2.73 3.85 3.24
CA PHE A 15 2.17 3.23 2.05
C PHE A 15 3.18 3.18 0.88
N ILE A 16 3.84 4.30 0.58
CA ILE A 16 4.86 4.37 -0.47
C ILE A 16 6.07 3.52 -0.10
N ILE A 17 6.55 3.61 1.14
CA ILE A 17 7.68 2.80 1.62
C ILE A 17 7.36 1.32 1.49
N THR A 18 6.14 0.87 1.81
CA THR A 18 5.73 -0.52 1.65
C THR A 18 5.86 -0.97 0.20
N ILE A 19 5.35 -0.19 -0.77
CA ILE A 19 5.47 -0.53 -2.20
C ILE A 19 6.94 -0.60 -2.61
N LEU A 20 7.75 0.39 -2.22
CA LEU A 20 9.18 0.41 -2.55
C LEU A 20 9.93 -0.78 -1.96
N LEU A 21 9.61 -1.17 -0.72
CA LEU A 21 10.21 -2.34 -0.08
C LEU A 21 9.81 -3.65 -0.76
N LEU A 22 8.53 -3.80 -1.16
CA LEU A 22 8.08 -4.97 -1.92
C LEU A 22 8.81 -5.09 -3.26
N ARG A 23 8.91 -3.98 -4.01
CA ARG A 23 9.63 -3.96 -5.29
C ARG A 23 11.11 -4.24 -5.12
N PHE A 24 11.73 -3.66 -4.09
CA PHE A 24 13.13 -3.94 -3.76
C PHE A 24 13.34 -5.40 -3.36
N TRP A 25 12.41 -5.98 -2.61
CA TRP A 25 12.44 -7.40 -2.23
C TRP A 25 12.40 -8.31 -3.45
N VAL A 26 11.47 -8.07 -4.38
CA VAL A 26 11.34 -8.83 -5.63
C VAL A 26 12.61 -8.72 -6.49
N LEU A 27 13.22 -7.53 -6.56
CA LEU A 27 14.48 -7.30 -7.30
C LEU A 27 15.65 -8.15 -6.79
N ILE A 28 15.74 -8.35 -5.48
CA ILE A 28 16.86 -9.08 -4.87
C ILE A 28 16.63 -10.58 -4.83
N ILE A 29 15.41 -10.99 -4.46
CA ILE A 29 15.15 -12.38 -4.08
C ILE A 29 14.60 -13.22 -5.23
N GLN A 30 14.21 -12.59 -6.37
CA GLN A 30 13.65 -13.26 -7.55
C GLN A 30 12.64 -14.33 -7.11
N GLU A 31 11.47 -13.85 -6.69
CA GLU A 31 10.38 -14.56 -6.00
C GLU A 31 10.46 -16.10 -6.00
N LYS A 32 10.67 -16.66 -4.82
CA LYS A 32 10.15 -17.99 -4.50
C LYS A 32 8.73 -17.81 -3.97
N SER A 33 7.75 -18.13 -4.81
CA SER A 33 6.35 -18.25 -4.44
C SER A 33 6.16 -19.06 -3.16
N ILE A 34 5.37 -18.52 -2.22
CA ILE A 34 4.97 -19.25 -1.03
C ILE A 34 3.71 -20.04 -1.35
N TYR A 35 3.75 -21.36 -1.21
CA TYR A 35 2.59 -22.23 -1.42
C TYR A 35 2.03 -22.75 -0.09
N ILE A 36 0.73 -22.60 0.11
CA ILE A 36 -0.01 -23.20 1.22
C ILE A 36 -1.12 -24.07 0.62
N LEU A 37 -1.12 -25.37 0.93
CA LEU A 37 -2.11 -26.34 0.39
C LEU A 37 -2.20 -26.33 -1.15
N GLY A 38 -1.10 -26.04 -1.85
CA GLY A 38 -1.05 -25.95 -3.31
C GLY A 38 -1.51 -24.61 -3.89
N TYR A 39 -1.96 -23.66 -3.06
CA TYR A 39 -2.29 -22.31 -3.48
C TYR A 39 -1.12 -21.37 -3.25
N GLU A 40 -0.82 -20.57 -4.26
CA GLU A 40 0.16 -19.51 -4.14
C GLU A 40 -0.39 -18.34 -3.30
N ILE A 41 0.39 -17.94 -2.30
CA ILE A 41 0.05 -16.84 -1.41
C ILE A 41 0.87 -15.62 -1.80
N HIS A 42 0.21 -14.73 -2.54
CA HIS A 42 0.71 -13.40 -2.84
C HIS A 42 0.61 -12.49 -1.60
N HIS A 43 1.47 -11.48 -1.53
CA HIS A 43 1.44 -10.45 -0.48
C HIS A 43 0.10 -9.70 -0.43
N MET A 44 -0.71 -9.72 -1.50
CA MET A 44 -2.08 -9.19 -1.48
C MET A 44 -2.95 -9.82 -0.39
N PHE A 45 -2.89 -11.15 -0.19
CA PHE A 45 -3.71 -11.81 0.84
C PHE A 45 -3.33 -11.34 2.24
N ILE A 46 -2.03 -11.17 2.50
CA ILE A 46 -1.53 -10.59 3.74
C ILE A 46 -2.02 -9.14 3.86
N GLY A 47 -1.98 -8.37 2.77
CA GLY A 47 -2.48 -7.00 2.73
C GLY A 47 -3.96 -6.87 3.07
N ILE A 48 -4.80 -7.73 2.48
CA ILE A 48 -6.25 -7.83 2.78
C ILE A 48 -6.46 -8.11 4.27
N PHE A 49 -5.74 -9.09 4.81
CA PHE A 49 -5.83 -9.43 6.23
C PHE A 49 -5.49 -8.24 7.14
N LEU A 50 -4.40 -7.50 6.84
CA LEU A 50 -4.00 -6.32 7.63
C LEU A 50 -5.04 -5.18 7.54
N VAL A 51 -5.60 -4.93 6.36
CA VAL A 51 -6.67 -3.92 6.20
C VAL A 51 -7.92 -4.31 7.00
N LEU A 52 -8.36 -5.57 6.92
CA LEU A 52 -9.50 -6.05 7.70
C LEU A 52 -9.24 -5.99 9.20
N LEU A 53 -8.04 -6.40 9.64
CA LEU A 53 -7.64 -6.38 11.04
C LEU A 53 -7.64 -4.96 11.62
N SER A 54 -7.06 -3.99 10.90
CA SER A 54 -7.03 -2.58 11.32
C SER A 54 -8.42 -1.95 11.31
N GLY A 55 -9.26 -2.27 10.33
CA GLY A 55 -10.67 -1.86 10.29
C GLY A 55 -11.47 -2.43 11.46
N PHE A 56 -11.27 -3.71 11.78
CA PHE A 56 -11.95 -4.38 12.90
C PHE A 56 -11.50 -3.84 14.26
N SER A 57 -10.18 -3.67 14.46
CA SER A 57 -9.58 -3.12 15.68
C SER A 57 -10.17 -1.76 16.07
N ARG A 58 -10.50 -0.91 15.08
CA ARG A 58 -11.10 0.40 15.31
C ARG A 58 -12.45 0.38 16.03
N PHE A 59 -13.23 -0.69 15.94
CA PHE A 59 -14.51 -0.79 16.68
C PHE A 59 -14.30 -0.89 18.20
N PHE A 60 -13.13 -1.38 18.63
CA PHE A 60 -12.82 -1.65 20.03
C PHE A 60 -11.79 -0.66 20.60
N SER A 61 -11.02 -0.01 19.72
CA SER A 61 -9.96 0.90 20.12
C SER A 61 -10.49 2.26 20.62
N LYS A 62 -10.31 2.52 21.91
CA LYS A 62 -10.44 3.87 22.52
C LYS A 62 -9.07 4.52 22.80
N ASN A 63 -7.98 3.81 22.54
CA ASN A 63 -6.62 4.23 22.90
C ASN A 63 -5.89 4.88 21.72
N LYS A 64 -5.21 6.00 21.97
CA LYS A 64 -4.38 6.72 20.97
C LYS A 64 -3.25 5.85 20.39
N VAL A 65 -2.70 4.89 21.15
CA VAL A 65 -1.64 3.99 20.68
C VAL A 65 -2.20 3.00 19.66
N LEU A 66 -3.32 2.35 19.98
CA LEU A 66 -3.99 1.42 19.07
C LEU A 66 -4.41 2.13 17.78
N ASN A 67 -4.93 3.36 17.86
CA ASN A 67 -5.26 4.14 16.67
C ASN A 67 -4.05 4.44 15.77
N LYS A 68 -2.84 4.55 16.33
CA LYS A 68 -1.61 4.66 15.54
C LYS A 68 -1.24 3.32 14.92
N ILE A 69 -1.30 2.23 15.67
CA ILE A 69 -1.03 0.89 15.14
C ILE A 69 -1.97 0.60 13.97
N ASP A 70 -3.27 0.86 14.13
CA ASP A 70 -4.27 0.69 13.07
C ASP A 70 -3.92 1.49 11.82
N LEU A 71 -3.41 2.73 11.97
CA LEU A 71 -2.96 3.55 10.84
C LEU A 71 -1.79 2.90 10.09
N PHE A 72 -0.77 2.41 10.81
CA PHE A 72 0.38 1.74 10.22
C PHE A 72 -0.05 0.45 9.53
N THR A 73 -0.81 -0.39 10.23
CA THR A 73 -1.33 -1.67 9.72
C THR A 73 -2.17 -1.47 8.47
N PHE A 74 -3.06 -0.47 8.47
CA PHE A 74 -3.87 -0.12 7.31
C PHE A 74 -3.01 0.38 6.14
N ALA A 75 -2.03 1.25 6.39
CA ALA A 75 -1.13 1.76 5.35
C ALA A 75 -0.31 0.65 4.67
N ILE A 76 0.27 -0.24 5.47
CA ILE A 76 1.04 -1.39 4.98
C ILE A 76 0.12 -2.31 4.16
N GLY A 77 -1.04 -2.69 4.71
CA GLY A 77 -1.95 -3.58 4.02
C GLY A 77 -2.47 -3.00 2.70
N ALA A 78 -2.84 -1.72 2.69
CA ALA A 78 -3.25 -1.03 1.47
C ALA A 78 -2.13 -0.97 0.43
N GLY A 79 -0.88 -0.72 0.86
CA GLY A 79 0.30 -0.73 -0.01
C GLY A 79 0.54 -2.08 -0.67
N MET A 80 0.42 -3.18 0.09
CA MET A 80 0.55 -4.55 -0.42
C MET A 80 -0.55 -4.89 -1.43
N ILE A 81 -1.80 -4.54 -1.13
CA ILE A 81 -2.93 -4.81 -2.04
C ILE A 81 -2.74 -4.07 -3.36
N ILE A 82 -2.41 -2.78 -3.28
CA ILE A 82 -2.38 -1.97 -4.48
C ILE A 82 -1.22 -2.33 -5.40
N ASP A 83 -0.10 -2.76 -4.81
CA ASP A 83 1.07 -3.21 -5.55
C ASP A 83 0.73 -4.42 -6.42
N GLU A 84 0.01 -5.38 -5.84
CA GLU A 84 -0.46 -6.57 -6.54
C GLU A 84 -1.53 -6.26 -7.58
N VAL A 85 -2.51 -5.43 -7.24
CA VAL A 85 -3.57 -5.04 -8.19
C VAL A 85 -2.96 -4.37 -9.42
N VAL A 86 -1.97 -3.50 -9.24
CA VAL A 86 -1.23 -2.91 -10.35
C VAL A 86 -0.50 -3.97 -11.14
N PHE A 87 0.23 -4.87 -10.48
CA PHE A 87 0.91 -5.96 -11.17
C PHE A 87 -0.07 -6.76 -12.04
N ILE A 88 -1.16 -7.28 -11.46
CA ILE A 88 -2.18 -8.07 -12.17
C ILE A 88 -2.77 -7.31 -13.37
N ILE A 89 -3.08 -6.02 -13.21
CA ILE A 89 -3.66 -5.20 -14.30
C ILE A 89 -2.67 -5.06 -15.46
N PHE A 90 -1.38 -4.86 -15.19
CA PHE A 90 -0.40 -4.54 -16.23
C PHE A 90 0.31 -5.76 -16.81
N THR A 91 0.30 -6.91 -16.12
CA THR A 91 1.02 -8.13 -16.54
C THR A 91 0.12 -9.34 -16.73
N ALA A 92 -1.20 -9.18 -16.57
CA ALA A 92 -2.16 -10.29 -16.51
C ALA A 92 -1.84 -11.34 -15.42
N GLY A 93 -0.94 -11.04 -14.48
CA GLY A 93 -0.55 -11.93 -13.38
C GLY A 93 0.52 -12.97 -13.72
N GLU A 94 1.25 -12.83 -14.84
CA GLU A 94 2.33 -13.77 -15.16
C GLU A 94 3.62 -13.47 -14.37
N HIS A 95 4.10 -14.47 -13.61
CA HIS A 95 5.24 -14.36 -12.67
C HIS A 95 6.52 -13.73 -13.24
N LEU A 96 6.83 -14.02 -14.50
CA LEU A 96 8.05 -13.53 -15.16
C LEU A 96 8.00 -12.02 -15.44
N ASP A 97 6.83 -11.40 -15.33
CA ASP A 97 6.61 -10.01 -15.69
C ASP A 97 6.69 -9.05 -14.50
N TYR A 98 6.99 -9.50 -13.27
CA TYR A 98 7.16 -8.56 -12.14
C TYR A 98 8.26 -7.53 -12.39
N LEU A 99 9.30 -7.94 -13.11
CA LEU A 99 10.44 -7.11 -13.52
C LEU A 99 10.21 -6.44 -14.89
N SER A 100 9.09 -6.72 -15.56
CA SER A 100 8.78 -6.10 -16.84
C SER A 100 8.69 -4.58 -16.70
N PHE A 101 9.08 -3.88 -17.76
CA PHE A 101 8.97 -2.43 -17.83
C PHE A 101 7.52 -1.95 -17.62
N LEU A 102 6.54 -2.76 -18.01
CA LEU A 102 5.11 -2.51 -17.80
C LEU A 102 4.71 -2.60 -16.32
N SER A 103 5.15 -3.64 -15.60
CA SER A 103 4.90 -3.80 -14.16
C SER A 103 5.54 -2.68 -13.34
N LEU A 104 6.83 -2.40 -13.59
CA LEU A 104 7.56 -1.33 -12.91
C LEU A 104 6.99 0.05 -13.25
N GLY A 105 6.70 0.29 -14.53
CA GLY A 105 6.07 1.52 -15.01
C GLY A 105 4.67 1.73 -14.43
N GLY A 106 3.88 0.66 -14.29
CA GLY A 106 2.57 0.69 -13.65
C GLY A 106 2.67 1.05 -12.16
N ALA A 107 3.61 0.44 -11.42
CA ALA A 107 3.83 0.74 -10.01
C ALA A 107 4.30 2.18 -9.78
N ILE A 108 5.26 2.66 -10.59
CA ILE A 108 5.73 4.04 -10.57
C ILE A 108 4.61 5.00 -10.97
N GLY A 109 3.87 4.68 -12.03
CA GLY A 109 2.77 5.48 -12.54
C GLY A 109 1.66 5.66 -11.50
N LEU A 110 1.27 4.58 -10.82
CA LEU A 110 0.32 4.67 -9.73
C LEU A 110 0.87 5.48 -8.55
N ALA A 111 2.13 5.25 -8.14
CA ALA A 111 2.75 6.02 -7.09
C ALA A 111 2.74 7.52 -7.40
N LEU A 112 3.03 7.90 -8.66
CA LEU A 112 2.96 9.28 -9.14
C LEU A 112 1.53 9.83 -9.13
N VAL A 113 0.53 9.07 -9.59
CA VAL A 113 -0.89 9.48 -9.54
C VAL A 113 -1.32 9.74 -8.09
N LEU A 114 -0.95 8.85 -7.16
CA LEU A 114 -1.27 9.01 -5.74
C LEU A 114 -0.55 10.22 -5.14
N ILE A 115 0.70 10.49 -5.51
CA ILE A 115 1.44 11.71 -5.12
C ILE A 115 0.74 12.97 -5.66
N ILE A 116 0.25 12.95 -6.91
CA ILE A 116 -0.44 14.09 -7.54
C ILE A 116 -1.78 14.35 -6.84
N ILE A 117 -2.62 13.33 -6.68
CA ILE A 117 -3.89 13.43 -5.94
C ILE A 117 -3.63 13.99 -4.54
N PHE A 118 -2.57 13.50 -3.89
CA PHE A 118 -2.17 13.99 -2.58
C PHE A 118 -1.75 15.47 -2.60
N TYR A 119 -0.93 15.90 -3.56
CA TYR A 119 -0.52 17.29 -3.69
C TYR A 119 -1.74 18.21 -3.87
N ILE A 120 -2.72 17.78 -4.66
CA ILE A 120 -3.97 18.51 -4.89
C ILE A 120 -4.77 18.63 -3.59
N ILE A 121 -4.98 17.53 -2.85
CA ILE A 121 -5.71 17.55 -1.56
C ILE A 121 -4.98 18.44 -0.55
N PHE A 122 -3.66 18.31 -0.44
CA PHE A 122 -2.84 19.10 0.48
C PHE A 122 -2.93 20.60 0.18
N LYS A 123 -2.86 20.98 -1.09
CA LYS A 123 -2.97 22.37 -1.54
C LYS A 123 -4.39 22.91 -1.33
N GLY A 124 -5.41 22.10 -1.62
CA GLY A 124 -6.81 22.45 -1.37
C GLY A 124 -7.11 22.75 0.11
N GLU A 125 -6.55 21.97 1.03
CA GLU A 125 -6.66 22.22 2.48
C GLU A 125 -5.91 23.51 2.90
N GLN A 126 -4.76 23.81 2.30
CA GLN A 126 -4.03 25.07 2.61
C GLN A 126 -4.77 26.31 2.11
N ASP A 127 -5.41 26.20 0.95
CA ASP A 127 -6.17 27.29 0.34
C ASP A 127 -7.56 27.48 0.98
N GLY A 128 -7.94 26.64 1.96
CA GLY A 128 -9.27 26.68 2.60
C GLY A 128 -10.42 26.28 1.68
N LYS A 129 -10.14 25.56 0.58
CA LYS A 129 -11.12 25.12 -0.42
C LYS A 129 -11.72 23.75 -0.10
N ILE A 130 -11.10 23.02 0.85
CA ILE A 130 -11.45 21.68 1.34
C ILE A 130 -11.17 21.68 2.85
#